data_AF-S6TX13-F1
#
_entry.id   AF-S6TX13-F1
#
_cell.length_a   1.000
_cell.length_b   1.000
_cell.length_c   1.000
_cell.angle_alpha   90.00
_cell.angle_beta   90.00
_cell.angle_gamma   90.00
#
_symmetry.space_group_name_H-M   'P 1'
#
loop_
_entity.id
_entity.type
_entity.pdbx_description
1 polymer ?
#
loop_
_entity_poly.entity_id
_entity_poly.type
_entity_poly.pdbx_seq_one_letter_code
_entity_poly.pdbx_strand_id
1 'polypeptide(L)'
;GLLTLAAFVAPDAEGRERAKALIGKERLVTVYVQASPAVCRERDPQGLYAADGDNIPGESFPYDVPLNADLVIDTQTLSVEESVKQVLDLLRGRGAI
;
A
#
# COMPACT_ATOMS: atom_id res chain seq x y z
N GLY A 1 22.16 8.53 -2.20
CA GLY A 1 21.39 7.44 -1.54
C GLY A 1 20.61 6.67 -2.59
N LEU A 2 19.89 5.63 -2.20
CA LEU A 2 19.00 4.85 -3.06
C LEU A 2 17.56 4.98 -2.54
N LEU A 3 16.59 5.07 -3.47
CA LEU A 3 15.17 4.94 -3.13
C LEU A 3 14.78 3.47 -3.28
N THR A 4 14.27 2.88 -2.19
CA THR A 4 13.84 1.47 -2.17
C THR A 4 12.31 1.40 -2.14
N LEU A 5 11.73 0.66 -3.07
CA LEU A 5 10.30 0.40 -3.15
C LEU A 5 10.00 -0.96 -2.51
N ALA A 6 9.10 -0.98 -1.53
CA ALA A 6 8.68 -2.16 -0.80
C ALA A 6 7.18 -2.37 -0.96
N ALA A 7 6.79 -3.23 -1.91
CA ALA A 7 5.39 -3.55 -2.20
C ALA A 7 4.98 -4.85 -1.51
N PHE A 8 4.53 -4.75 -0.27
CA PHE A 8 4.05 -5.87 0.53
C PHE A 8 2.59 -5.65 0.94
N VAL A 9 1.82 -6.74 1.14
CA VAL A 9 0.44 -6.66 1.64
C VAL A 9 0.41 -6.02 3.04
N ALA A 10 1.39 -6.36 3.89
CA ALA A 10 1.60 -5.81 5.24
C ALA A 10 0.28 -5.58 6.00
N PRO A 11 -0.53 -6.64 6.25
CA PRO A 11 -1.89 -6.50 6.76
C PRO A 11 -1.93 -5.98 8.20
N ASP A 12 -0.94 -6.34 9.02
CA ASP A 12 -0.88 -5.99 10.42
C ASP A 12 -0.30 -4.60 10.66
N ALA A 13 -0.98 -3.78 11.47
CA ALA A 13 -0.48 -2.47 11.87
C ALA A 13 0.86 -2.55 12.63
N GLU A 14 1.03 -3.59 13.45
CA GLU A 14 2.26 -3.78 14.23
C GLU A 14 3.49 -3.99 13.33
N GLY A 15 3.36 -4.78 12.25
CA GLY A 15 4.44 -5.00 11.30
C GLY A 15 4.89 -3.70 10.63
N ARG A 16 3.93 -2.83 10.28
CA ARG A 16 4.21 -1.52 9.68
C ARG A 16 4.89 -0.57 10.67
N GLU A 17 4.44 -0.53 11.92
CA GLU A 17 5.06 0.30 12.96
C GLU A 17 6.48 -0.19 13.32
N ARG A 18 6.71 -1.51 13.36
CA ARG A 18 8.07 -2.07 13.53
C ARG A 18 9.00 -1.66 12.39
N ALA A 19 8.54 -1.74 11.13
CA ALA A 19 9.32 -1.28 9.98
C ALA A 19 9.63 0.22 10.06
N LYS A 20 8.65 1.02 10.48
CA LYS A 20 8.79 2.47 10.71
C LYS A 20 9.78 2.80 11.83
N ALA A 21 9.78 2.03 12.92
CA ALA A 21 10.73 2.16 14.01
C ALA A 21 12.16 1.77 13.59
N LEU A 22 12.31 0.70 12.81
CA LEU A 22 13.61 0.19 12.36
C LEU A 22 14.27 1.09 11.31
N ILE A 23 13.51 1.53 10.31
CA ILE A 23 14.02 2.39 9.23
C ILE A 23 14.13 3.85 9.69
N GLY A 24 13.25 4.26 10.59
CA GLY A 24 13.13 5.62 11.09
C GLY A 24 12.01 6.38 10.37
N LYS A 25 11.18 7.08 11.16
CA LYS A 25 10.00 7.82 10.70
C LYS A 25 10.29 8.85 9.61
N GLU A 26 11.51 9.38 9.57
CA GLU A 26 11.91 10.41 8.60
C GLU A 26 12.40 9.84 7.27
N ARG A 27 12.76 8.55 7.24
CA ARG A 27 13.30 7.87 6.04
C ARG A 27 12.32 6.89 5.41
N LEU A 28 11.26 6.52 6.11
CA LEU A 28 10.21 5.65 5.59
C LEU A 28 9.00 6.49 5.17
N VAL A 29 8.58 6.30 3.92
CA VAL A 29 7.32 6.82 3.41
C VAL A 29 6.33 5.66 3.29
N THR A 30 5.19 5.78 3.94
CA THR A 30 4.12 4.79 3.91
C THR A 30 3.04 5.20 2.93
N VAL A 31 2.87 4.42 1.87
CA VAL A 31 1.82 4.65 0.86
C VAL A 31 0.80 3.54 0.98
N TYR A 32 -0.43 3.90 1.35
CA TYR A 32 -1.54 2.96 1.39
C TYR A 32 -2.24 2.93 0.04
N VAL A 33 -2.06 1.83 -0.68
CA VAL A 33 -2.73 1.57 -1.95
C VAL A 33 -4.08 0.93 -1.65
N GLN A 34 -5.10 1.76 -1.57
CA GLN A 34 -6.46 1.35 -1.25
C GLN A 34 -7.19 0.88 -2.52
N ALA A 35 -7.86 -0.26 -2.38
CA ALA A 35 -8.85 -0.75 -3.31
C ALA A 35 -9.87 -1.59 -2.53
N SER A 36 -11.12 -1.63 -2.98
CA SER A 36 -12.11 -2.52 -2.36
C SER A 36 -11.81 -3.99 -2.72
N PRO A 37 -12.15 -4.95 -1.83
CA PRO A 37 -12.02 -6.38 -2.14
C PRO A 37 -12.76 -6.79 -3.42
N ALA A 38 -13.90 -6.15 -3.70
CA ALA A 38 -14.67 -6.39 -4.93
C ALA A 38 -13.87 -6.04 -6.19
N VAL A 39 -13.20 -4.87 -6.21
CA VAL A 39 -12.36 -4.45 -7.33
C VAL A 39 -11.09 -5.31 -7.43
N CYS A 40 -10.51 -5.71 -6.30
CA CYS A 40 -9.38 -6.64 -6.29
C CYS A 40 -9.76 -8.01 -6.89
N ARG A 41 -10.95 -8.52 -6.54
CA ARG A 41 -11.51 -9.76 -7.11
C ARG A 41 -11.81 -9.64 -8.59
N GLU A 42 -12.35 -8.51 -9.04
CA GLU A 42 -12.62 -8.29 -10.47
C GLU A 42 -11.33 -8.29 -11.29
N ARG A 43 -10.27 -7.67 -10.77
CA ARG A 43 -8.99 -7.55 -11.47
C ARG A 43 -8.17 -8.85 -11.48
N ASP A 44 -8.41 -9.73 -10.50
CA ASP A 44 -7.67 -10.96 -10.14
C ASP A 44 -6.51 -11.35 -11.08
N PRO A 45 -5.40 -10.59 -11.08
CA PRO A 45 -4.34 -10.78 -12.06
C PRO A 45 -3.53 -12.07 -11.82
N GLN A 46 -3.72 -12.71 -10.66
CA GLN A 46 -2.99 -13.89 -10.22
C GLN A 46 -3.89 -15.12 -10.01
N GLY A 47 -5.20 -15.02 -10.21
CA GLY A 47 -6.15 -16.12 -9.95
C GLY A 47 -6.35 -16.43 -8.45
N LEU A 48 -5.90 -15.53 -7.57
CA LEU A 48 -5.87 -15.72 -6.12
C LEU A 48 -7.28 -15.64 -5.52
N TYR A 49 -8.16 -14.83 -6.11
CA TYR A 49 -9.55 -14.73 -5.70
C TYR A 49 -10.43 -15.82 -6.32
N ALA A 50 -10.11 -16.28 -7.54
CA ALA A 50 -10.84 -17.35 -8.21
C ALA A 50 -10.62 -18.74 -7.60
N ALA A 51 -9.55 -18.93 -6.83
CA ALA A 51 -9.19 -20.21 -6.24
C ALA A 51 -9.83 -20.48 -4.85
N ASP A 52 -10.78 -19.63 -4.38
CA ASP A 52 -11.33 -19.68 -3.01
C ASP A 52 -10.22 -19.81 -1.95
N GLY A 53 -9.09 -19.16 -2.19
CA GLY A 53 -7.95 -19.25 -1.29
C GLY A 53 -8.23 -18.46 -0.01
N ASP A 54 -8.04 -19.08 1.16
CA ASP A 54 -8.07 -18.48 2.51
C ASP A 54 -7.06 -17.33 2.73
N ASN A 55 -6.51 -16.75 1.67
CA ASN A 55 -5.49 -15.71 1.66
C ASN A 55 -6.00 -14.37 1.10
N ILE A 56 -7.30 -14.07 1.22
CA ILE A 56 -7.84 -12.76 0.82
C ILE A 56 -7.75 -11.77 1.99
N PRO A 57 -6.94 -10.70 1.88
CA PRO A 57 -6.87 -9.67 2.90
C PRO A 57 -8.21 -8.91 3.01
N GLY A 58 -8.80 -8.89 4.20
CA GLY A 58 -10.09 -8.24 4.47
C GLY A 58 -11.33 -9.13 4.30
N GLU A 59 -11.18 -10.35 3.78
CA GLU A 59 -12.25 -11.37 3.78
C GLU A 59 -11.85 -12.60 4.60
N SER A 60 -10.71 -13.23 4.28
CA SER A 60 -10.23 -14.44 4.98
C SER A 60 -9.42 -14.12 6.23
N PHE A 61 -8.69 -13.00 6.24
CA PHE A 61 -7.91 -12.53 7.39
C PHE A 61 -8.03 -11.01 7.58
N PRO A 62 -7.88 -10.50 8.82
CA PRO A 62 -8.04 -9.08 9.10
C PRO A 62 -7.00 -8.25 8.35
N TYR A 63 -7.43 -7.12 7.81
CA TYR A 63 -6.56 -6.11 7.23
C TYR A 63 -6.71 -4.83 8.03
N ASP A 64 -5.68 -4.46 8.78
CA ASP A 64 -5.69 -3.21 9.53
C ASP A 64 -5.46 -2.05 8.56
N VAL A 65 -6.50 -1.26 8.32
CA VAL A 65 -6.38 -0.05 7.49
C VAL A 65 -5.40 0.91 8.17
N PRO A 66 -4.33 1.35 7.48
CA PRO A 66 -3.33 2.23 8.09
C PRO A 66 -3.93 3.63 8.37
N LEU A 67 -4.03 3.98 9.65
CA LEU A 67 -4.55 5.29 10.09
C LEU A 67 -3.55 6.44 9.91
N ASN A 68 -2.26 6.13 9.85
CA ASN A 68 -1.16 7.11 9.79
C ASN A 68 -0.29 6.94 8.53
N ALA A 69 -0.93 6.62 7.40
CA ALA A 69 -0.24 6.59 6.10
C ALA A 69 0.16 8.01 5.67
N ASP A 70 1.33 8.16 5.05
CA ASP A 70 1.77 9.44 4.49
C ASP A 70 1.01 9.82 3.22
N LEU A 71 0.56 8.82 2.48
CA LEU A 71 -0.25 8.98 1.28
C LEU A 71 -1.23 7.81 1.18
N VAL A 72 -2.47 8.12 0.82
CA VAL A 72 -3.50 7.13 0.49
C VAL A 72 -3.82 7.29 -0.99
N ILE A 73 -3.69 6.21 -1.74
CA ILE A 73 -3.99 6.15 -3.17
C ILE A 73 -5.18 5.22 -3.36
N ASP A 74 -6.31 5.76 -3.78
CA ASP A 74 -7.46 4.94 -4.18
C ASP A 74 -7.33 4.55 -5.65
N THR A 75 -6.96 3.29 -5.88
CA THR A 75 -6.75 2.73 -7.23
C THR A 75 -8.05 2.34 -7.95
N GLN A 76 -9.20 2.58 -7.32
CA GLN A 76 -10.51 2.44 -7.95
C GLN A 76 -10.86 3.71 -8.73
N THR A 77 -10.41 4.86 -8.25
CA THR A 77 -10.71 6.18 -8.83
C THR A 77 -9.54 6.77 -9.60
N LEU A 78 -8.31 6.41 -9.23
CA LEU A 78 -7.09 6.92 -9.86
C LEU A 78 -6.50 5.92 -10.85
N SER A 79 -6.03 6.47 -11.97
CA SER A 79 -5.14 5.75 -12.88
C SER A 79 -3.74 5.54 -12.26
N VAL A 80 -2.96 4.64 -12.87
CA VAL A 80 -1.56 4.42 -12.46
C VAL A 80 -0.74 5.70 -12.59
N GLU A 81 -0.95 6.47 -13.67
CA GLU A 81 -0.22 7.71 -13.94
C GLU A 81 -0.50 8.78 -12.87
N GLU A 82 -1.77 8.95 -12.49
CA GLU A 82 -2.17 9.86 -11.41
C GLU A 82 -1.64 9.41 -10.05
N SER A 83 -1.68 8.10 -9.80
CA SER A 83 -1.14 7.49 -8.57
C SER A 83 0.36 7.76 -8.44
N VAL A 84 1.12 7.51 -9.52
CA VAL A 84 2.56 7.77 -9.57
C VAL A 84 2.84 9.26 -9.39
N LYS A 85 2.05 10.14 -10.00
CA LYS A 85 2.20 11.59 -9.85
C LYS A 85 2.09 12.02 -8.38
N GLN A 86 1.11 11.50 -7.64
CA GLN A 86 0.97 11.80 -6.20
C GLN A 86 2.18 11.33 -5.38
N VAL A 87 2.73 10.15 -5.68
CA VAL A 87 3.94 9.66 -5.01
C VAL A 87 5.13 10.56 -5.31
N LEU A 88 5.33 10.96 -6.58
CA LEU A 88 6.41 11.85 -6.98
C LEU A 88 6.29 13.22 -6.31
N ASP A 89 5.10 13.79 -6.24
CA ASP A 89 4.86 15.09 -5.62
C ASP A 89 5.14 15.04 -4.10
N LEU A 90 4.80 13.94 -3.43
CA LEU A 90 5.16 13.71 -2.03
C LEU A 90 6.69 13.64 -1.85
N LEU A 91 7.39 12.90 -2.72
CA LEU A 91 8.85 12.77 -2.65
C LEU A 91 9.56 14.10 -2.90
N ARG A 92 9.07 14.91 -3.85
CA ARG A 92 9.56 16.28 -4.12
C ARG A 92 9.34 17.20 -2.93
N GLY A 93 8.14 17.16 -2.33
CA GLY A 93 7.81 17.96 -1.14
C GLY A 93 8.70 17.63 0.06
N ARG A 94 9.23 16.41 0.12
CA ARG A 94 10.19 15.95 1.13
C ARG A 94 11.66 16.18 0.75
N GLY A 95 11.95 16.69 -0.45
CA GLY A 95 13.31 16.87 -0.96
C GLY A 95 14.06 15.55 -1.20
N ALA A 96 13.32 14.44 -1.38
CA ALA A 96 13.90 13.12 -1.67
C ALA A 96 14.26 12.94 -3.16
N ILE A 97 13.62 13.73 -4.04
CA ILE A 97 13.89 13.84 -5.48
C ILE A 97 13.77 15.28 -5.96
#